data_AF-B1LVB1-F1
#
_entry.id   AF-B1LVB1-F1
#
_cell.length_a   1.000
_cell.length_b   1.000
_cell.length_c   1.000
_cell.angle_alpha   90.00
_cell.angle_beta   90.00
_cell.angle_gamma   90.00
#
_symmetry.space_group_name_H-M   'P 1'
#
loop_
_entity.id
_entity.type
_entity.pdbx_description
1 polymer ?
#
loop_
_entity_poly.entity_id
_entity_poly.type
_entity_poly.pdbx_seq_one_letter_code
_entity_poly.pdbx_strand_id
1 'polypeptide(L)'
;MSGGLDEAAFVAALDRVSAARPDLDPLAAGLLAALDLGLPGDSRAFARTFGVEHALVLRALSGLEEAGLVAVTARDGRTQRTRYTTSGSRASVPSPPASSRA
;
A
#
# COMPACT_ATOMS: atom_id res chain seq x y z
N MET A 1 -18.55 -1.33 18.81
CA MET A 1 -17.25 -0.64 18.64
C MET A 1 -17.37 0.17 17.35
N SER A 2 -17.46 1.50 17.43
CA SER A 2 -17.42 2.34 16.23
C SER A 2 -16.04 2.15 15.60
N GLY A 3 -15.97 1.33 14.55
CA GLY A 3 -14.74 0.80 13.96
C GLY A 3 -13.94 1.82 13.15
N GLY A 4 -13.56 2.92 13.78
CA GLY A 4 -12.51 3.80 13.28
C GLY A 4 -11.15 3.18 13.53
N LEU A 5 -10.16 3.60 12.74
CA LEU A 5 -8.75 3.36 13.04
C LEU A 5 -8.45 3.70 14.50
N ASP A 6 -7.75 2.81 15.20
CA ASP A 6 -7.09 3.17 16.45
C ASP A 6 -5.89 4.06 16.09
N GLU A 7 -6.04 5.36 16.32
CA GLU A 7 -5.02 6.37 16.04
C GLU A 7 -3.69 6.05 16.75
N ALA A 8 -3.75 5.59 18.00
CA ALA A 8 -2.55 5.24 18.76
C ALA A 8 -1.84 4.03 18.14
N ALA A 9 -2.61 3.04 17.67
CA ALA A 9 -2.05 1.90 16.94
C ALA A 9 -1.40 2.35 15.62
N PHE A 10 -2.02 3.29 14.91
CA PHE A 10 -1.45 3.87 13.68
C PHE A 10 -0.15 4.62 13.94
N VAL A 11 -0.10 5.51 14.92
CA VAL A 11 1.12 6.25 15.28
C VAL A 11 2.23 5.28 15.68
N ALA A 12 1.92 4.28 16.52
CA ALA A 12 2.91 3.27 16.92
C ALA A 12 3.44 2.44 15.73
N ALA A 13 2.57 2.12 14.75
CA ALA A 13 3.00 1.43 13.54
C ALA A 13 3.85 2.34 12.65
N LEU A 14 3.46 3.61 12.48
CA LEU A 14 4.21 4.60 11.71
C LEU A 14 5.60 4.83 12.28
N ASP A 15 5.73 4.96 13.61
CA ASP A 15 7.01 5.13 14.29
C ASP A 15 7.94 3.93 14.04
N ARG A 16 7.39 2.70 14.13
CA ARG A 16 8.16 1.48 13.83
C ARG A 16 8.66 1.45 12.40
N VAL A 17 7.80 1.75 11.42
CA VAL A 17 8.18 1.76 10.00
C VAL A 17 9.22 2.86 9.75
N SER A 18 9.00 4.07 10.27
CA SER A 18 9.91 5.20 10.08
C SER A 18 11.29 4.94 10.71
N ALA A 19 11.33 4.29 11.87
CA ALA A 19 12.59 3.88 12.50
C ALA A 19 13.33 2.78 11.72
N ALA A 20 12.59 1.82 11.14
CA ALA A 20 13.17 0.74 10.35
C ALA A 20 13.62 1.21 8.95
N ARG A 21 12.97 2.24 8.41
CA ARG A 21 13.15 2.75 7.04
C ARG A 21 13.25 4.28 7.04
N PRO A 22 14.35 4.85 7.59
CA PRO A 22 14.55 6.29 7.62
C PRO A 22 14.75 6.91 6.23
N ASP A 23 14.91 6.08 5.19
CA ASP A 23 14.96 6.46 3.78
C ASP A 23 13.59 6.84 3.21
N LEU A 24 12.50 6.39 3.82
CA LEU A 24 11.14 6.64 3.34
C LEU A 24 10.62 7.99 3.83
N ASP A 25 9.88 8.68 2.97
CA ASP A 25 9.11 9.84 3.40
C ASP A 25 7.92 9.40 4.30
N PRO A 26 7.39 10.30 5.14
CA PRO A 26 6.33 9.96 6.09
C PRO A 26 5.05 9.39 5.46
N LEU A 27 4.70 9.80 4.24
CA LEU A 27 3.51 9.30 3.55
C LEU A 27 3.73 7.86 3.08
N ALA A 28 4.91 7.56 2.54
CA ALA A 28 5.30 6.19 2.18
C ALA A 28 5.33 5.27 3.42
N ALA A 29 5.90 5.73 4.53
CA ALA A 29 5.89 5.00 5.80
C ALA A 29 4.45 4.76 6.31
N GLY A 30 3.58 5.77 6.21
CA GLY A 30 2.17 5.67 6.60
C GLY A 30 1.38 4.65 5.77
N LEU A 31 1.67 4.52 4.48
CA LEU A 31 1.04 3.52 3.61
C LEU A 31 1.40 2.09 4.04
N LEU A 32 2.66 1.85 4.43
CA LEU A 32 3.12 0.56 4.95
C LEU A 32 2.53 0.28 6.33
N ALA A 33 2.53 1.27 7.23
CA ALA A 33 1.93 1.15 8.57
C ALA A 33 0.43 0.80 8.49
N ALA A 34 -0.30 1.37 7.52
CA ALA A 34 -1.68 1.01 7.30
C ALA A 34 -1.85 -0.44 6.85
N LEU A 35 -0.98 -0.96 5.98
CA LEU A 35 -1.01 -2.38 5.60
C LEU A 35 -0.69 -3.29 6.79
N ASP A 36 0.29 -2.93 7.63
CA ASP A 36 0.67 -3.68 8.83
C ASP A 36 -0.49 -3.79 9.84
N LEU A 37 -1.35 -2.77 9.89
CA LEU A 37 -2.57 -2.75 10.69
C LEU A 37 -3.77 -3.43 10.01
N GLY A 38 -3.58 -4.01 8.83
CA GLY A 38 -4.61 -4.72 8.08
C GLY A 38 -5.61 -3.83 7.36
N LEU A 39 -5.30 -2.55 7.15
CA LEU A 39 -6.15 -1.70 6.33
C LEU A 39 -6.11 -2.17 4.87
N PRO A 40 -7.22 -2.05 4.14
CA PRO A 40 -7.23 -2.35 2.72
C PRO A 40 -6.22 -1.47 1.99
N GLY A 41 -5.31 -2.07 1.23
CA GLY A 41 -4.42 -1.36 0.32
C GLY A 41 -5.19 -0.76 -0.85
N ASP A 42 -5.78 0.41 -0.61
CA ASP A 42 -6.58 1.18 -1.57
C ASP A 42 -6.21 2.66 -1.46
N SER A 43 -5.68 3.21 -2.54
CA SER A 43 -5.19 4.58 -2.58
C SER A 43 -6.27 5.63 -2.28
N ARG A 44 -7.52 5.40 -2.70
CA ARG A 44 -8.65 6.31 -2.47
C ARG A 44 -9.15 6.22 -1.04
N ALA A 45 -9.21 5.01 -0.50
CA ALA A 45 -9.61 4.81 0.89
C ALA A 45 -8.59 5.47 1.83
N PHE A 46 -7.29 5.24 1.61
CA PHE A 46 -6.23 5.86 2.40
C PHE A 46 -6.29 7.39 2.35
N ALA A 47 -6.30 7.97 1.13
CA ALA A 47 -6.39 9.42 0.93
C ALA A 47 -7.56 10.04 1.72
N ARG A 48 -8.75 9.43 1.62
CA ARG A 48 -9.94 9.91 2.33
C ARG A 48 -9.84 9.76 3.85
N THR A 49 -9.34 8.63 4.33
CA THR A 49 -9.25 8.36 5.77
C THR A 49 -8.27 9.31 6.47
N PHE A 50 -7.13 9.61 5.83
CA PHE A 50 -6.08 10.45 6.41
C PHE A 50 -6.13 11.91 5.93
N GLY A 51 -7.12 12.29 5.11
CA GLY A 51 -7.25 13.66 4.60
C GLY A 51 -6.09 14.12 3.71
N VAL A 52 -5.51 13.20 2.94
CA VAL A 52 -4.34 13.46 2.08
C VAL A 52 -4.75 13.49 0.62
N GLU A 53 -4.12 14.35 -0.18
CA GLU A 53 -4.35 14.40 -1.62
C GLU A 53 -4.04 13.07 -2.31
N HIS A 54 -4.98 12.58 -3.14
CA HIS A 54 -4.84 11.28 -3.82
C HIS A 54 -3.61 11.23 -4.73
N ALA A 55 -3.24 12.36 -5.36
CA ALA A 55 -2.04 12.43 -6.19
C ALA A 55 -0.74 12.19 -5.40
N LEU A 56 -0.66 12.66 -4.14
CA LEU A 56 0.50 12.41 -3.28
C LEU A 56 0.57 10.94 -2.89
N VAL A 57 -0.58 10.33 -2.59
CA VAL A 57 -0.66 8.89 -2.31
C VAL A 57 -0.19 8.07 -3.52
N LEU A 58 -0.58 8.44 -4.74
CA LEU A 58 -0.13 7.74 -5.95
C LEU A 58 1.38 7.89 -6.18
N ARG A 59 1.94 9.08 -5.94
CA ARG A 59 3.38 9.30 -6.04
C ARG A 59 4.15 8.41 -5.05
N ALA A 60 3.71 8.38 -3.79
CA ALA A 60 4.33 7.54 -2.76
C ALA A 60 4.21 6.05 -3.10
N LEU A 61 3.03 5.62 -3.59
CA LEU A 61 2.83 4.23 -4.03
C LEU A 61 3.75 3.83 -5.20
N SER A 62 3.95 4.72 -6.18
CA SER A 62 4.92 4.46 -7.26
C SER A 62 6.33 4.25 -6.71
N GLY A 63 6.79 5.10 -5.78
CA GLY A 63 8.10 4.93 -5.15
C GLY A 63 8.23 3.62 -4.35
N LEU A 64 7.18 3.24 -3.61
CA LEU A 64 7.15 1.98 -2.86
C LEU A 64 7.14 0.74 -3.77
N GLU A 65 6.44 0.82 -4.91
CA GLU A 65 6.38 -0.25 -5.91
C GLU A 65 7.76 -0.43 -6.58
N GLU A 66 8.40 0.67 -6.98
CA GLU A 66 9.76 0.67 -7.54
C GLU A 66 10.79 0.12 -6.55
N ALA A 67 10.65 0.45 -5.26
CA ALA A 67 11.48 -0.09 -4.18
C ALA A 67 11.16 -1.56 -3.84
N GLY A 68 10.14 -2.15 -4.46
CA GLY A 68 9.73 -3.53 -4.21
C GLY A 68 9.17 -3.76 -2.81
N LEU A 69 8.62 -2.73 -2.15
CA LEU A 69 8.03 -2.81 -0.80
C LEU A 69 6.53 -3.09 -0.83
N VAL A 70 5.86 -2.69 -1.91
CA VAL A 70 4.47 -3.03 -2.19
C VAL A 70 4.34 -3.64 -3.58
N ALA A 71 3.27 -4.40 -3.79
CA ALA A 71 2.86 -4.87 -5.10
C ALA A 71 1.50 -4.26 -5.46
N VAL A 72 1.41 -3.60 -6.62
CA VAL A 72 0.12 -3.14 -7.17
C VAL A 72 -0.62 -4.34 -7.74
N THR A 73 -1.87 -4.53 -7.32
CA THR A 73 -2.71 -5.66 -7.73
C THR A 73 -3.80 -5.26 -8.72
N ALA A 74 -4.20 -3.99 -8.74
CA ALA A 74 -5.12 -3.45 -9.73
C ALA A 74 -4.97 -1.93 -9.83
N ARG A 75 -5.22 -1.37 -11.02
CA ARG A 75 -5.30 0.07 -11.24
C ARG A 75 -6.49 0.39 -12.14
N ASP A 76 -7.33 1.32 -11.69
CA ASP A 76 -8.43 1.85 -12.49
C ASP A 76 -7.92 2.95 -13.43
N GLY A 77 -8.03 2.74 -14.75
CA GLY A 77 -7.45 3.65 -15.75
C GLY A 77 -8.14 5.02 -15.89
N ARG A 78 -9.35 5.20 -15.35
CA ARG A 78 -10.08 6.48 -15.40
C ARG A 78 -9.79 7.33 -14.16
N THR A 79 -9.69 6.69 -13.01
CA THR A 79 -9.65 7.35 -11.69
C THR A 79 -8.31 7.23 -11.00
N GLN A 80 -7.38 6.46 -11.55
CA GLN A 80 -6.09 6.11 -10.97
C GLN A 80 -6.18 5.42 -9.60
N ARG A 81 -7.38 4.99 -9.17
CA ARG A 81 -7.55 4.22 -7.93
C ARG A 81 -6.69 2.96 -8.03
N THR A 82 -5.76 2.83 -7.10
CA THR A 82 -4.75 1.76 -7.10
C THR A 82 -5.00 0.87 -5.90
N ARG A 83 -5.08 -0.44 -6.15
CA ARG A 83 -5.08 -1.49 -5.13
C ARG A 83 -3.67 -2.06 -4.99
N TYR A 84 -3.26 -2.29 -3.75
CA TYR A 84 -1.89 -2.71 -3.46
C TYR A 84 -1.84 -3.62 -2.23
N THR A 85 -0.73 -4.34 -2.07
CA THR A 85 -0.45 -5.21 -0.91
C THR A 85 1.05 -5.20 -0.59
N THR A 86 1.46 -5.77 0.54
CA THR A 86 2.89 -5.88 0.89
C THR A 86 3.62 -6.79 -0.08
N SER A 87 4.82 -6.40 -0.49
CA SER A 87 5.67 -7.20 -1.37
C SER A 87 6.19 -8.41 -0.60
N GLY A 88 5.67 -9.59 -0.94
CA GLY A 88 5.82 -10.82 -0.17
C GLY A 88 4.49 -11.52 0.07
N SER A 89 3.41 -10.75 0.17
CA SER A 89 2.03 -11.24 0.07
C SER A 89 1.63 -11.38 -1.40
N ARG A 90 2.39 -12.15 -2.20
CA ARG A 90 1.77 -12.79 -3.36
C ARG A 90 0.82 -13.83 -2.76
N ALA A 91 -0.48 -13.52 -2.71
CA ALA A 91 -1.45 -14.60 -2.86
C ALA A 91 -1.03 -15.35 -4.12
N SER A 92 -0.62 -16.60 -3.94
CA SER A 92 -0.16 -17.47 -5.01
C SER A 92 -1.22 -17.51 -6.11
N VAL A 93 -1.01 -16.77 -7.19
CA VAL A 93 -1.65 -17.07 -8.46
C VAL A 93 -0.60 -17.87 -9.24
N PRO A 94 -0.78 -19.19 -9.41
CA PRO A 94 0.05 -19.93 -10.34
C PRO A 94 -0.23 -19.39 -11.74
N SER A 95 0.79 -18.83 -12.37
CA SER A 95 0.77 -18.55 -13.80
C SER A 95 0.63 -19.89 -14.53
N PRO A 96 -0.30 -20.06 -15.49
CA PRO A 96 -0.32 -21.26 -16.30
C PRO A 96 0.97 -21.34 -17.12
N PRO A 97 1.54 -22.55 -17.33
CA PRO A 97 2.67 -22.69 -18.24
C PRO A 97 2.22 -22.34 -19.65
N ALA A 98 3.02 -21.52 -20.33
CA ALA A 98 2.92 -21.35 -21.76
C ALA A 98 3.16 -22.70 -22.43
N SER A 99 2.08 -23.37 -22.87
CA SER A 99 2.22 -24.54 -23.72
C SER A 99 2.68 -24.07 -25.10
N SER A 100 3.97 -24.34 -25.33
CA SER A 100 4.64 -24.33 -26.61
C SER A 100 3.80 -25.05 -27.66
N ARG A 101 3.58 -24.38 -28.79
CA ARG A 101 3.14 -25.01 -30.03
C ARG A 101 4.22 -25.99 -30.49
N ALA A 102 3.81 -27.23 -30.73
CA ALA A 102 4.39 -28.12 -31.74
C ALA A 102 3.24 -28.59 -32.63
#